data_AF-X1E412-F1
#
_entry.id   AF-X1E412-F1
#
_cell.length_a   1.000
_cell.length_b   1.000
_cell.length_c   1.000
_cell.angle_alpha   90.00
_cell.angle_beta   90.00
_cell.angle_gamma   90.00
#
_symmetry.space_group_name_H-M   'P 1'
#
loop_
_entity.id
_entity.type
_entity.pdbx_description
1 polymer ?
#
loop_
_entity_poly.entity_id
_entity_poly.type
_entity_poly.pdbx_seq_one_letter_code
_entity_poly.pdbx_strand_id
1 'polypeptide(L)'
;VREASKPEWRQKLQSDMISHLSFMKNIKWDEVPGFISMLNFTYSITEIFEFAARLCQAEIYTGTLSIGVRIKGIRGFVLAVGWDRAWHSYCAAVENDLGRSWSLESDVLIAESSEKSLDAIIWFFERFGWLSPSVEVIRKDQENFLKGRI
;
A
#
# COMPACT_ATOMS: atom_id res chain seq x y z
N VAL A 1 9.53 2.25 -7.26
CA VAL A 1 8.26 3.00 -7.09
C VAL A 1 8.45 4.42 -7.62
N ARG A 2 7.51 4.96 -8.41
CA ARG A 2 7.63 6.31 -9.04
C ARG A 2 7.85 7.42 -8.01
N GLU A 3 7.28 7.27 -6.81
CA GLU A 3 7.42 8.17 -5.67
C GLU A 3 8.86 8.30 -5.15
N ALA A 4 9.66 7.25 -5.25
CA ALA A 4 11.05 7.26 -4.80
C ALA A 4 12.02 7.81 -5.86
N SER A 5 11.59 7.92 -7.13
CA SER A 5 12.47 8.27 -8.26
C SER A 5 12.20 9.65 -8.86
N LYS A 6 11.06 10.28 -8.54
CA LYS A 6 10.68 11.61 -9.03
C LYS A 6 10.57 12.61 -7.87
N PRO A 7 11.43 13.64 -7.80
CA PRO A 7 11.40 14.63 -6.72
C PRO A 7 10.04 15.33 -6.53
N GLU A 8 9.32 15.58 -7.62
CA GLU A 8 7.98 16.19 -7.62
C GLU A 8 6.97 15.38 -6.81
N TRP A 9 7.04 14.06 -6.87
CA TRP A 9 6.13 13.18 -6.13
C TRP A 9 6.39 13.22 -4.63
N ARG A 10 7.67 13.27 -4.23
CA ARG A 10 8.04 13.49 -2.83
C ARG A 10 7.49 14.82 -2.32
N GLN A 11 7.70 15.90 -3.07
CA GLN A 11 7.23 17.23 -2.68
C GLN A 11 5.70 17.29 -2.56
N LYS A 12 4.99 16.68 -3.51
CA LYS A 12 3.52 16.58 -3.47
C LYS A 12 3.03 15.85 -2.22
N LEU A 13 3.53 14.64 -1.97
CA LEU A 13 3.12 13.85 -0.80
C LEU A 13 3.49 14.54 0.51
N GLN A 14 4.65 15.20 0.56
CA GLN A 14 5.04 16.02 1.71
C GLN A 14 4.07 17.18 1.94
N SER A 15 3.70 17.91 0.88
CA SER A 15 2.74 19.01 0.95
C SER A 15 1.37 18.54 1.44
N ASP A 16 0.87 17.42 0.92
CA ASP A 16 -0.39 16.82 1.36
C ASP A 16 -0.33 16.46 2.85
N MET A 17 0.77 15.85 3.30
CA MET A 17 0.97 15.48 4.70
C MET A 17 1.12 16.68 5.64
N ILE A 18 1.79 17.74 5.23
CA ILE A 18 1.88 19.00 5.98
C ILE A 18 0.49 19.62 6.13
N SER A 19 -0.32 19.60 5.08
CA SER A 19 -1.70 20.10 5.12
C SER A 19 -2.54 19.32 6.13
N HIS A 20 -2.52 17.98 6.02
CA HIS A 20 -3.25 17.05 6.89
C HIS A 20 -2.86 17.17 8.36
N LEU A 21 -1.56 17.24 8.63
CA LEU A 21 -1.02 17.23 10.00
C LEU A 21 -0.51 18.60 10.45
N SER A 22 -1.07 19.68 9.89
CA SER A 22 -0.69 21.06 10.22
C SER A 22 -0.85 21.39 11.71
N PHE A 23 -1.72 20.66 12.42
CA PHE A 23 -1.91 20.76 13.86
C PHE A 23 -0.76 20.12 14.67
N MET A 24 0.05 19.23 14.09
CA MET A 24 1.20 18.58 14.74
C MET A 24 2.48 19.40 14.54
N LYS A 25 2.79 20.29 15.48
CA LYS A 25 3.93 21.23 15.38
C LYS A 25 5.32 20.61 15.55
N ASN A 26 5.41 19.36 16.01
CA ASN A 26 6.67 18.72 16.38
C ASN A 26 7.25 17.81 15.28
N ILE A 27 6.61 17.73 14.11
CA ILE A 27 7.11 16.92 13.00
C ILE A 27 8.13 17.74 12.21
N LYS A 28 9.36 17.22 12.11
CA LYS A 28 10.41 17.77 11.26
C LYS A 28 10.32 17.13 9.87
N TRP A 29 9.53 17.73 8.99
CA TRP A 29 9.21 17.18 7.66
C TRP A 29 10.42 17.07 6.73
N ASP A 30 11.45 17.89 6.95
CA ASP A 30 12.74 17.88 6.27
C ASP A 30 13.61 16.68 6.65
N GLU A 31 13.44 16.13 7.86
CA GLU A 31 14.13 14.92 8.33
C GLU A 31 13.43 13.62 7.88
N VAL A 32 12.21 13.70 7.32
CA VAL A 32 11.49 12.52 6.81
C VAL A 32 12.17 11.99 5.55
N PRO A 33 12.65 10.73 5.53
CA PRO A 33 13.43 10.19 4.41
C PRO A 33 12.59 10.04 3.13
N GLY A 34 11.30 9.77 3.26
CA GLY A 34 10.37 9.66 2.15
C GLY A 34 8.95 9.33 2.58
N PHE A 35 8.07 9.23 1.58
CA PHE A 35 6.65 8.98 1.77
C PHE A 35 6.22 7.76 0.94
N ILE A 36 5.22 7.04 1.42
CA ILE A 36 4.57 5.94 0.71
C ILE A 36 3.11 6.32 0.52
N SER A 37 2.70 6.54 -0.73
CA SER A 37 1.30 6.80 -1.03
C SER A 37 0.49 5.54 -0.73
N MET A 38 -0.47 5.66 0.18
CA MET A 38 -1.39 4.56 0.48
C MET A 38 -2.17 4.12 -0.76
N LEU A 39 -2.57 5.06 -1.62
CA LEU A 39 -3.32 4.76 -2.83
C LEU A 39 -2.49 3.95 -3.83
N ASN A 40 -1.29 4.42 -4.16
CA ASN A 40 -0.44 3.70 -5.11
C ASN A 40 0.07 2.37 -4.53
N PHE A 41 0.24 2.28 -3.21
CA PHE A 41 0.56 1.04 -2.55
C PHE A 41 -0.58 0.02 -2.69
N THR A 42 -1.83 0.43 -2.39
CA THR A 42 -3.04 -0.37 -2.63
C THR A 42 -3.10 -0.90 -4.06
N TYR A 43 -2.83 -0.05 -5.04
CA TYR A 43 -2.87 -0.46 -6.45
C TYR A 43 -1.77 -1.46 -6.78
N SER A 44 -0.55 -1.22 -6.30
CA SER A 44 0.59 -2.10 -6.55
C SER A 44 0.36 -3.49 -5.97
N ILE A 45 -0.16 -3.58 -4.73
CA ILE A 45 -0.46 -4.89 -4.12
C ILE A 45 -1.61 -5.57 -4.83
N THR A 46 -2.68 -4.83 -5.16
CA THR A 46 -3.81 -5.38 -5.92
C THR A 46 -3.34 -5.95 -7.26
N GLU A 47 -2.53 -5.22 -8.01
CA GLU A 47 -1.99 -5.66 -9.30
C GLU A 47 -1.17 -6.94 -9.20
N ILE A 48 -0.37 -7.11 -8.13
CA ILE A 48 0.42 -8.34 -7.91
C ILE A 48 -0.49 -9.56 -7.78
N PHE A 49 -1.55 -9.47 -6.99
CA PHE A 49 -2.49 -10.59 -6.79
C PHE A 49 -3.36 -10.83 -8.02
N GLU A 50 -3.80 -9.78 -8.70
CA GLU A 50 -4.54 -9.89 -9.97
C GLU A 50 -3.69 -10.52 -11.07
N PHE A 51 -2.39 -10.19 -11.12
CA PHE A 51 -1.46 -10.84 -12.04
C PHE A 51 -1.31 -12.32 -11.73
N ALA A 52 -1.13 -12.69 -10.46
CA ALA A 52 -1.08 -14.08 -10.03
C ALA A 52 -2.37 -14.84 -10.39
N ALA A 53 -3.54 -14.25 -10.14
CA ALA A 53 -4.83 -14.84 -10.51
C ALA A 53 -4.95 -15.07 -12.01
N ARG A 54 -4.55 -14.11 -12.84
CA ARG A 54 -4.54 -14.27 -14.31
C ARG A 54 -3.63 -15.41 -14.78
N LEU A 55 -2.49 -15.63 -14.13
CA LEU A 55 -1.62 -16.77 -14.44
C LEU A 55 -2.29 -18.11 -14.12
N CYS A 56 -3.01 -18.19 -12.99
CA CYS A 56 -3.79 -19.36 -12.62
C CYS A 56 -4.99 -19.59 -13.55
N GLN A 57 -5.73 -18.54 -13.91
CA GLN A 57 -6.86 -18.60 -14.85
C GLN A 57 -6.43 -19.07 -16.24
N ALA A 58 -5.23 -18.69 -16.69
CA ALA A 58 -4.66 -19.13 -17.95
C ALA A 58 -4.04 -20.54 -17.89
N GLU A 59 -4.18 -21.25 -16.75
CA GLU A 59 -3.59 -22.57 -16.50
C GLU A 59 -2.06 -22.61 -16.68
N ILE A 60 -1.39 -21.45 -16.63
CA ILE A 60 0.07 -21.34 -16.71
C ILE A 60 0.70 -21.84 -15.40
N TYR A 61 0.03 -21.59 -14.28
CA TYR A 61 0.39 -22.10 -12.96
C TYR A 61 -0.80 -22.81 -12.31
N THR A 62 -0.56 -23.97 -11.74
CA THR A 62 -1.58 -24.80 -11.05
C THR A 62 -1.07 -25.27 -9.69
N GLY A 63 -1.98 -25.50 -8.74
CA GLY A 63 -1.66 -25.89 -7.37
C GLY A 63 -1.41 -24.67 -6.48
N THR A 64 -0.46 -24.78 -5.55
CA THR A 64 -0.13 -23.70 -4.60
C THR A 64 0.88 -22.71 -5.19
N LEU A 65 0.51 -21.43 -5.22
CA LEU A 65 1.40 -20.32 -5.58
C LEU A 65 1.86 -19.58 -4.32
N SER A 66 3.15 -19.21 -4.25
CA SER A 66 3.68 -18.33 -3.21
C SER A 66 3.91 -16.92 -3.73
N ILE A 67 3.22 -15.94 -3.14
CA ILE A 67 3.37 -14.52 -3.43
C ILE A 67 4.16 -13.89 -2.28
N GLY A 68 5.34 -13.35 -2.57
CA GLY A 68 6.17 -12.66 -1.58
C GLY A 68 6.30 -11.18 -1.89
N VAL A 69 5.88 -10.31 -0.96
CA VAL A 69 6.04 -8.85 -1.09
C VAL A 69 7.00 -8.36 -0.02
N ARG A 70 8.00 -7.56 -0.43
CA ARG A 70 8.99 -6.96 0.49
C ARG A 70 9.28 -5.53 0.09
N ILE A 71 9.33 -4.65 1.08
CA ILE A 71 9.76 -3.26 0.96
C ILE A 71 11.03 -3.12 1.80
N LYS A 72 12.08 -2.53 1.21
CA LYS A 72 13.40 -2.42 1.83
C LYS A 72 13.82 -0.96 1.99
N GLY A 73 14.61 -0.68 3.03
CA GLY A 73 15.13 0.66 3.31
C GLY A 73 14.03 1.67 3.65
N ILE A 74 12.97 1.23 4.34
CA ILE A 74 11.79 2.06 4.64
C ILE A 74 11.81 2.70 6.03
N ARG A 75 12.87 2.52 6.82
CA ARG A 75 12.93 3.11 8.17
C ARG A 75 12.68 4.62 8.10
N GLY A 76 11.69 5.10 8.85
CA GLY A 76 11.28 6.50 8.90
C GLY A 76 10.40 6.96 7.74
N PHE A 77 10.13 6.13 6.72
CA PHE A 77 9.16 6.49 5.67
C PHE A 77 7.76 6.61 6.27
N VAL A 78 7.02 7.61 5.80
CA VAL A 78 5.70 7.95 6.33
C VAL A 78 4.60 7.57 5.34
N LEU A 79 3.52 6.94 5.82
CA LEU A 79 2.33 6.75 5.00
C LEU A 79 1.72 8.11 4.65
N ALA A 80 1.46 8.31 3.37
CA ALA A 80 0.90 9.53 2.83
C ALA A 80 -0.43 9.29 2.15
N VAL A 81 -1.33 10.25 2.33
CA VAL A 81 -2.66 10.28 1.74
C VAL A 81 -2.81 11.57 0.95
N GLY A 82 -3.50 11.50 -0.19
CA GLY A 82 -3.82 12.69 -0.98
C GLY A 82 -4.67 13.69 -0.19
N TRP A 83 -4.62 14.96 -0.61
CA TRP A 83 -5.41 16.06 -0.02
C TRP A 83 -6.93 15.84 -0.04
N ASP A 84 -7.43 14.94 -0.90
CA ASP A 84 -8.84 14.60 -1.07
C ASP A 84 -9.45 13.78 0.08
N ARG A 85 -8.67 13.47 1.13
CA ARG A 85 -9.10 12.61 2.24
C ARG A 85 -8.71 13.17 3.58
N ALA A 86 -9.60 13.02 4.56
CA ALA A 86 -9.25 13.31 5.94
C ALA A 86 -8.17 12.35 6.45
N TRP A 87 -7.04 12.90 6.92
CA TRP A 87 -5.95 12.13 7.51
C TRP A 87 -5.36 12.88 8.70
N HIS A 88 -5.27 12.23 9.86
CA HIS A 88 -4.88 12.88 11.12
C HIS A 88 -3.80 12.10 11.88
N SER A 89 -3.19 11.10 11.24
CA SER A 89 -2.25 10.18 11.88
C SER A 89 -0.86 10.31 11.27
N TYR A 90 0.16 10.34 12.12
CA TYR A 90 1.54 10.23 11.67
C TYR A 90 1.99 8.75 11.79
N CYS A 91 2.01 8.05 10.68
CA CYS A 91 2.35 6.62 10.61
C CYS A 91 3.69 6.43 9.90
N ALA A 92 4.76 6.26 10.68
CA ALA A 92 6.13 6.08 10.18
C ALA A 92 6.62 4.64 10.40
N ALA A 93 7.26 4.07 9.40
CA ALA A 93 7.87 2.75 9.51
C ALA A 93 9.02 2.73 10.53
N VAL A 94 8.95 1.81 11.48
CA VAL A 94 10.00 1.58 12.48
C VAL A 94 11.03 0.57 11.96
N GLU A 95 10.56 -0.43 11.21
CA GLU A 95 11.39 -1.47 10.61
C GLU A 95 12.13 -0.93 9.37
N ASN A 96 13.33 -1.44 9.11
CA ASN A 96 14.07 -1.10 7.90
C ASN A 96 13.54 -1.87 6.68
N ASP A 97 13.11 -3.10 6.90
CA ASP A 97 12.64 -4.01 5.87
C ASP A 97 11.34 -4.63 6.38
N LEU A 98 10.30 -4.61 5.55
CA LEU A 98 9.00 -5.15 5.88
C LEU A 98 8.54 -6.06 4.75
N GLY A 99 8.10 -7.27 5.08
CA GLY A 99 7.60 -8.17 4.06
C GLY A 99 6.97 -9.44 4.61
N ARG A 100 6.14 -10.04 3.78
CA ARG A 100 5.42 -11.27 4.07
C ARG A 100 5.24 -12.07 2.79
N SER A 101 5.13 -13.38 2.95
CA SER A 101 4.72 -14.29 1.89
C SER A 101 3.38 -14.90 2.22
N TRP A 102 2.57 -15.12 1.18
CA TRP A 102 1.29 -15.83 1.23
C TRP A 102 1.40 -17.02 0.29
N SER A 103 1.00 -18.20 0.77
CA SER A 103 0.85 -19.40 -0.06
C SER A 103 -0.63 -19.65 -0.25
N LEU A 104 -1.08 -19.62 -1.50
CA LEU A 104 -2.49 -19.66 -1.87
C LEU A 104 -2.70 -20.71 -2.96
N GLU A 105 -3.79 -21.45 -2.86
CA GLU A 105 -4.21 -22.36 -3.92
C GLU A 105 -4.69 -21.57 -5.15
N SER A 106 -4.54 -22.18 -6.32
CA SER A 106 -4.89 -21.54 -7.60
C SER A 106 -6.38 -21.20 -7.67
N ASP A 107 -7.27 -22.06 -7.17
CA ASP A 107 -8.71 -21.82 -7.12
C ASP A 107 -9.07 -20.62 -6.22
N VAL A 108 -8.41 -20.50 -5.07
CA VAL A 108 -8.54 -19.36 -4.17
C VAL A 108 -8.07 -18.07 -4.84
N LEU A 109 -6.93 -18.10 -5.54
CA LEU A 109 -6.45 -16.91 -6.27
C LEU A 109 -7.42 -16.48 -7.37
N ILE A 110 -8.00 -17.43 -8.10
CA ILE A 110 -8.96 -17.16 -9.17
C ILE A 110 -10.24 -16.52 -8.61
N ALA A 111 -10.72 -17.00 -7.46
CA ALA A 111 -11.99 -16.57 -6.87
C ALA A 111 -11.87 -15.34 -5.96
N GLU A 112 -10.76 -15.18 -5.24
CA GLU A 112 -10.63 -14.27 -4.10
C GLU A 112 -9.41 -13.34 -4.18
N SER A 113 -8.79 -13.14 -5.34
CA SER A 113 -7.60 -12.27 -5.50
C SER A 113 -7.74 -10.88 -4.89
N SER A 114 -8.91 -10.24 -5.08
CA SER A 114 -9.21 -8.92 -4.51
C SER A 114 -9.20 -8.94 -2.99
N GLU A 115 -9.79 -9.96 -2.36
CA GLU A 115 -9.83 -10.07 -0.90
C GLU A 115 -8.44 -10.38 -0.34
N LYS A 116 -7.70 -11.32 -0.96
CA LYS A 116 -6.34 -11.65 -0.50
C LYS A 116 -5.37 -10.49 -0.64
N SER A 117 -5.51 -9.66 -1.67
CA SER A 117 -4.73 -8.43 -1.78
C SER A 117 -5.13 -7.39 -0.75
N LEU A 118 -6.42 -7.24 -0.44
CA LEU A 118 -6.88 -6.35 0.62
C LEU A 118 -6.32 -6.75 1.99
N ASP A 119 -6.35 -8.04 2.33
CA ASP A 119 -5.73 -8.58 3.54
C ASP A 119 -4.23 -8.24 3.60
N ALA A 120 -3.53 -8.37 2.47
CA ALA A 120 -2.12 -8.03 2.39
C ALA A 120 -1.88 -6.52 2.60
N ILE A 121 -2.69 -5.65 1.99
CA ILE A 121 -2.60 -4.19 2.14
C ILE A 121 -2.80 -3.78 3.60
N ILE A 122 -3.85 -4.31 4.26
CA ILE A 122 -4.13 -4.03 5.67
C ILE A 122 -2.94 -4.43 6.53
N TRP A 123 -2.40 -5.65 6.31
CA TRP A 123 -1.24 -6.13 7.05
C TRP A 123 -0.04 -5.19 6.94
N PHE A 124 0.24 -4.62 5.75
CA PHE A 124 1.31 -3.63 5.60
C PHE A 124 0.99 -2.35 6.37
N PHE A 125 -0.20 -1.78 6.22
CA PHE A 125 -0.57 -0.51 6.88
C PHE A 125 -0.54 -0.59 8.41
N GLU A 126 -0.95 -1.71 8.99
CA GLU A 126 -0.82 -1.96 10.43
C GLU A 126 0.65 -1.89 10.89
N ARG A 127 1.58 -2.40 10.09
CA ARG A 127 3.03 -2.41 10.39
C ARG A 127 3.71 -1.06 10.18
N PHE A 128 3.07 -0.16 9.44
CA PHE A 128 3.41 1.27 9.43
C PHE A 128 2.86 2.04 10.64
N GLY A 129 2.13 1.37 11.54
CA GLY A 129 1.57 1.95 12.76
C GLY A 129 0.12 2.43 12.63
N TRP A 130 -0.54 2.20 11.48
CA TRP A 130 -1.98 2.46 11.38
C TRP A 130 -2.75 1.24 11.92
N LEU A 131 -2.90 1.15 13.25
CA LEU A 131 -3.38 -0.05 13.95
C LEU A 131 -4.86 -0.42 13.70
N SER A 132 -5.63 0.46 13.06
CA SER A 132 -7.02 0.18 12.68
C SER A 132 -7.34 0.85 11.34
N PRO A 133 -6.81 0.31 10.23
CA PRO A 133 -7.09 0.82 8.91
C PRO A 133 -8.58 0.72 8.60
N SER A 134 -9.16 1.76 7.99
CA SER A 134 -10.53 1.68 7.51
C SER A 134 -10.59 0.76 6.28
N VAL A 135 -10.97 -0.50 6.52
CA VAL A 135 -11.06 -1.54 5.49
C VAL A 135 -11.99 -1.10 4.36
N GLU A 136 -13.11 -0.44 4.67
CA GLU A 136 -14.08 0.03 3.69
C GLU A 136 -13.49 1.08 2.74
N VAL A 137 -12.68 2.02 3.27
CA VAL A 137 -12.01 3.05 2.45
C VAL A 137 -11.00 2.41 1.51
N ILE A 138 -10.18 1.49 2.01
CA ILE A 138 -9.16 0.80 1.21
C ILE A 138 -9.82 -0.09 0.15
N ARG A 139 -10.90 -0.81 0.52
CA ARG A 139 -11.70 -1.62 -0.41
C ARG A 139 -12.27 -0.77 -1.53
N LYS A 140 -12.81 0.41 -1.21
CA LYS A 140 -13.32 1.34 -2.23
C LYS A 140 -12.23 1.80 -3.20
N ASP A 141 -11.01 2.02 -2.71
CA ASP A 141 -9.87 2.38 -3.57
C ASP A 141 -9.48 1.27 -4.51
N GLN A 142 -9.37 0.06 -3.97
CA GLN A 142 -9.11 -1.15 -4.74
C GLN A 142 -10.19 -1.36 -5.81
N GLU A 143 -11.47 -1.22 -5.46
CA GLU A 143 -12.55 -1.35 -6.43
C GLU A 143 -12.49 -0.30 -7.53
N ASN A 144 -12.17 0.96 -7.20
CA ASN A 144 -12.01 2.01 -8.19
C ASN A 144 -10.89 1.66 -9.18
N PHE A 145 -9.76 1.14 -8.68
CA PHE A 145 -8.67 0.67 -9.51
C PHE A 145 -9.08 -0.48 -10.43
N LEU A 146 -9.71 -1.53 -9.88
CA LEU A 146 -10.18 -2.68 -10.65
C LEU A 146 -11.23 -2.29 -11.71
N LYS A 147 -12.03 -1.24 -11.45
CA LYS A 147 -13.01 -0.69 -12.40
C LYS A 147 -12.40 0.32 -13.39
N GLY A 148 -11.10 0.61 -13.32
CA GLY A 148 -10.41 1.58 -14.18
C GLY A 148 -10.78 3.05 -13.91
N ARG A 149 -11.28 3.37 -12.72
CA ARG A 149 -11.67 4.71 -12.27
C ARG A 149 -10.53 5.37 -11.49
N ILE A 150 -9.43 5.65 -12.18
CA ILE A 150 -8.20 6.27 -11.65
C ILE A 150 -8.10 7.77 -11.97
#